data_AF-A0A7Y9WQI8-F1
#
_entry.id   AF-A0A7Y9WQI8-F1
#
_cell.length_a   1.000
_cell.length_b   1.000
_cell.length_c   1.000
_cell.angle_alpha   90.00
_cell.angle_beta   90.00
_cell.angle_gamma   90.00
#
_symmetry.space_group_name_H-M   'P 1'
#
loop_
_entity.id
_entity.type
_entity.pdbx_description
1 polymer ?
#
loop_
_entity_poly.entity_id
_entity_poly.type
_entity_poly.pdbx_seq_one_letter_code
_entity_poly.pdbx_strand_id
1 'polypeptide(L)'
;MDYISLPNDPERSQRYELTWKFLTSNDERNPKVPDIDKIVPLPPAKLPSWDGTFQWQKEQDAAVPPQKPSDELIDELAQAKHLAPSTGLPPNRKPST
;
A
#
# COMPACT_ATOMS: atom_id res chain seq x y z
N MET A 1 19.41 -25.09 -4.24
CA MET A 1 18.42 -24.60 -5.22
C MET A 1 17.66 -25.81 -5.68
N ASP A 2 16.51 -26.08 -5.07
CA ASP A 2 15.71 -27.26 -5.40
C ASP A 2 14.89 -26.94 -6.65
N TYR A 3 15.34 -27.49 -7.78
CA TYR A 3 14.65 -27.34 -9.06
C TYR A 3 13.37 -28.19 -9.05
N ILE A 4 12.21 -27.53 -9.01
CA ILE A 4 10.91 -28.19 -8.79
C ILE A 4 10.30 -28.85 -10.05
N SER A 5 11.06 -29.03 -11.14
CA SER A 5 10.61 -29.66 -12.40
C SER A 5 9.24 -29.19 -12.92
N LEU A 6 8.89 -27.93 -12.65
CA LEU A 6 7.65 -27.34 -13.11
C LEU A 6 7.77 -26.89 -14.58
N PRO A 7 6.71 -27.03 -15.39
CA PRO A 7 6.66 -26.42 -16.71
C PRO A 7 6.91 -24.91 -16.64
N ASN A 8 7.53 -24.35 -17.67
CA ASN A 8 7.69 -22.90 -17.80
C ASN A 8 6.31 -22.23 -17.85
N ASP A 9 6.05 -21.33 -16.90
CA ASP A 9 4.80 -20.58 -16.76
C ASP A 9 5.11 -19.06 -16.70
N PRO A 10 5.27 -18.41 -17.87
CA PRO A 10 5.67 -17.01 -17.94
C PRO A 10 4.57 -16.08 -17.39
N GLU A 11 3.30 -16.41 -17.60
CA GLU A 11 2.18 -15.61 -17.11
C GLU A 11 2.12 -15.65 -15.58
N ARG A 12 2.30 -16.83 -14.97
CA ARG A 12 2.38 -16.95 -13.50
C ARG A 12 3.55 -16.17 -12.93
N SER A 13 4.71 -16.26 -13.57
CA SER A 13 5.91 -15.52 -13.16
C SER A 13 5.67 -14.01 -13.19
N GLN A 14 5.01 -13.52 -14.24
CA GLN A 14 4.61 -12.11 -14.36
C GLN A 14 3.63 -11.70 -13.25
N ARG A 15 2.63 -12.54 -12.92
CA ARG A 15 1.69 -12.23 -11.82
C ARG A 15 2.37 -12.18 -10.46
N TYR A 16 3.36 -13.04 -10.19
CA TYR A 16 4.18 -12.94 -8.98
C TYR A 16 5.01 -11.65 -8.96
N GLU A 17 5.62 -11.26 -10.07
CA GLU A 17 6.36 -10.01 -10.17
C GLU A 17 5.47 -8.79 -9.91
N LEU A 18 4.26 -8.76 -10.48
CA LEU A 18 3.28 -7.70 -10.25
C LEU A 18 2.83 -7.66 -8.78
N THR A 19 2.61 -8.82 -8.16
CA THR A 19 2.28 -8.92 -6.73
C THR A 19 3.41 -8.36 -5.87
N TRP A 20 4.66 -8.70 -6.17
CA TRP A 20 5.82 -8.17 -5.46
C TRP A 20 5.95 -6.65 -5.61
N LYS A 21 5.80 -6.12 -6.83
CA LYS A 21 5.80 -4.67 -7.09
C LYS A 21 4.69 -3.95 -6.33
N PHE A 22 3.50 -4.54 -6.29
CA PHE A 22 2.37 -3.98 -5.53
C PHE A 22 2.66 -3.90 -4.02
N LEU A 23 3.17 -4.99 -3.44
CA LEU A 23 3.50 -5.05 -2.01
C LEU A 23 4.60 -4.04 -1.66
N THR A 24 5.69 -4.00 -2.44
CA THR A 24 6.81 -3.07 -2.22
C THR A 24 6.42 -1.61 -2.41
N SER A 25 5.57 -1.30 -3.39
CA SER A 25 5.11 0.08 -3.64
C SER A 25 4.16 0.59 -2.55
N ASN A 26 3.56 -0.31 -1.77
CA ASN A 26 2.58 0.03 -0.73
C ASN A 26 3.06 -0.33 0.68
N ASP A 27 4.32 -0.71 0.87
CA ASP A 27 4.85 -1.29 2.12
C ASP A 27 4.52 -0.46 3.37
N GLU A 28 4.59 0.87 3.25
CA GLU A 28 4.26 1.83 4.33
C GLU A 28 2.81 1.71 4.84
N ARG A 29 1.90 1.18 4.02
CA ARG A 29 0.48 0.97 4.33
C ARG A 29 0.15 -0.47 4.74
N ASN A 30 1.17 -1.32 4.96
CA ASN A 30 1.02 -2.73 5.35
C ASN A 30 0.04 -3.48 4.42
N PRO A 31 0.35 -3.58 3.12
CA PRO A 31 -0.59 -4.08 2.12
C PRO A 31 -0.88 -5.57 2.33
N LYS A 32 -2.05 -6.00 1.86
CA LYS A 32 -2.49 -7.40 1.90
C LYS A 32 -3.00 -7.83 0.53
N VAL A 33 -2.87 -9.12 0.24
CA VAL A 33 -3.39 -9.74 -0.99
C VAL A 33 -4.26 -10.94 -0.59
N PRO A 34 -5.43 -10.70 0.02
CA PRO A 34 -6.33 -11.79 0.46
C PRO A 34 -6.91 -12.57 -0.73
N ASP A 35 -6.86 -11.99 -1.92
CA ASP A 35 -7.32 -12.52 -3.19
C ASP A 35 -6.20 -13.21 -4.01
N ILE A 36 -5.07 -13.56 -3.38
CA ILE A 36 -3.91 -14.15 -4.09
C ILE A 36 -4.27 -15.39 -4.89
N ASP A 37 -5.16 -16.25 -4.39
CA ASP A 37 -5.61 -17.46 -5.09
C ASP A 37 -6.50 -17.15 -6.30
N LYS A 38 -7.13 -15.96 -6.34
CA LYS A 38 -7.90 -15.47 -7.49
C LYS A 38 -7.02 -14.77 -8.51
N ILE A 39 -5.76 -14.50 -8.17
CA ILE A 39 -4.77 -13.86 -9.06
C ILE A 39 -3.80 -14.91 -9.59
N VAL A 40 -3.20 -15.72 -8.71
CA VAL A 40 -2.13 -16.67 -9.04
C VAL A 40 -2.25 -17.94 -8.18
N PRO A 41 -3.26 -18.81 -8.43
CA PRO A 41 -3.46 -20.04 -7.66
C PRO A 41 -2.31 -21.01 -7.87
N LEU A 42 -1.86 -21.75 -6.86
CA LEU A 42 -0.72 -22.66 -6.98
C LEU A 42 -0.89 -23.71 -8.11
N PRO A 43 0.20 -24.09 -8.82
CA PRO A 43 0.14 -25.15 -9.83
C PRO A 43 -0.37 -26.48 -9.21
N PRO A 44 -1.15 -27.29 -9.95
CA PRO A 44 -1.39 -27.25 -11.41
C PRO A 44 -2.58 -26.40 -11.85
N ALA A 45 -3.15 -25.55 -10.98
CA ALA A 45 -4.32 -24.76 -11.32
C ALA A 45 -4.03 -23.79 -12.49
N LYS A 46 -4.98 -23.71 -13.43
CA LYS A 46 -4.93 -22.72 -14.51
C LYS A 46 -5.09 -21.32 -13.94
N LEU A 47 -4.42 -20.35 -14.56
CA LEU A 47 -4.55 -18.95 -14.17
C LEU A 47 -5.95 -18.45 -14.52
N PRO A 48 -6.68 -17.85 -13.57
CA PRO A 48 -7.99 -17.25 -13.83
C PRO A 48 -7.83 -15.96 -14.64
N SER A 49 -8.91 -15.48 -15.26
CA SER A 49 -8.92 -14.12 -15.81
C SER A 49 -8.73 -13.11 -14.68
N TRP A 50 -7.85 -12.13 -14.88
CA TRP A 50 -7.51 -11.12 -13.90
C TRP A 50 -7.39 -9.76 -14.58
N ASP A 51 -8.00 -8.75 -13.98
CA ASP A 51 -8.05 -7.37 -14.50
C ASP A 51 -6.78 -6.55 -14.19
N GLY A 52 -5.78 -7.17 -13.54
CA GLY A 52 -4.53 -6.50 -13.15
C GLY A 52 -4.64 -5.69 -11.86
N THR A 53 -5.75 -5.81 -11.11
CA THR A 53 -5.98 -5.03 -9.88
C THR A 53 -6.04 -5.91 -8.64
N PHE A 54 -5.77 -5.31 -7.47
CA PHE A 54 -5.81 -5.99 -6.18
C PHE A 54 -7.03 -5.54 -5.38
N GLN A 55 -7.68 -6.46 -4.67
CA GLN A 55 -8.79 -6.11 -3.78
C GLN A 55 -8.41 -5.01 -2.79
N TRP A 56 -7.23 -5.09 -2.17
CA TRP A 56 -6.75 -4.09 -1.23
C TRP A 56 -6.63 -2.69 -1.85
N GLN A 57 -6.20 -2.58 -3.11
CA GLN A 57 -6.12 -1.30 -3.81
C GLN A 57 -7.52 -0.67 -3.95
N LYS A 58 -8.51 -1.48 -4.36
CA LYS A 58 -9.91 -1.05 -4.49
C LYS A 58 -10.48 -0.57 -3.15
N GLU A 59 -10.13 -1.26 -2.06
CA GLU A 59 -10.56 -0.88 -0.71
C GLU A 59 -9.93 0.44 -0.26
N GLN A 60 -8.65 0.68 -0.54
CA GLN A 60 -8.00 1.96 -0.23
C GLN A 60 -8.56 3.11 -1.08
N ASP A 61 -8.80 2.88 -2.38
CA ASP A 61 -9.34 3.91 -3.27
C ASP A 61 -10.79 4.28 -2.92
N ALA A 62 -11.54 3.34 -2.35
CA ALA A 62 -12.92 3.56 -1.87
C ALA A 62 -12.98 4.07 -0.42
N ALA A 63 -11.88 4.06 0.33
CA ALA A 63 -11.87 4.44 1.73
C ALA A 63 -12.15 5.95 1.89
N VAL A 64 -13.10 6.27 2.76
CA VAL A 64 -13.37 7.67 3.11
C VAL A 64 -12.19 8.18 3.95
N PRO A 65 -11.58 9.33 3.59
CA PRO A 65 -10.51 9.92 4.39
C PRO A 65 -10.98 10.13 5.84
N PRO A 66 -10.08 9.96 6.84
CA PRO A 66 -10.43 10.22 8.22
C PRO A 66 -10.90 11.67 8.38
N GLN A 67 -11.85 11.89 9.29
CA GLN A 67 -12.31 13.23 9.59
C GLN A 67 -11.14 14.06 10.13
N LYS A 68 -11.07 15.32 9.69
CA LYS A 68 -10.09 16.26 10.23
C LYS A 68 -10.31 16.38 11.75
N PRO A 69 -9.25 16.29 12.59
CA PRO A 69 -9.38 16.57 14.01
C PRO A 69 -9.83 18.02 14.25
N SER A 70 -10.38 18.30 15.43
CA SER A 70 -10.78 19.66 15.82
C SER A 70 -9.56 20.59 15.86
N ASP A 71 -9.78 21.87 15.56
CA ASP A 71 -8.70 22.87 15.58
C ASP A 71 -8.07 22.98 16.98
N GLU A 72 -8.86 22.83 18.05
CA GLU A 72 -8.36 22.78 19.44
C GLU A 72 -7.36 21.64 19.68
N LEU A 73 -7.64 20.43 19.16
CA LEU A 73 -6.75 19.29 19.30
C LEU A 73 -5.46 19.47 18.48
N ILE A 74 -5.57 20.09 17.30
CA ILE A 74 -4.42 20.43 16.46
C ILE A 74 -3.51 21.42 17.20
N ASP A 75 -4.09 22.46 17.80
CA ASP A 75 -3.36 23.46 18.58
C ASP A 75 -2.65 22.84 19.79
N GLU A 76 -3.34 21.98 20.55
CA GLU A 76 -2.78 21.29 21.72
C GLU A 76 -1.58 20.42 21.33
N LEU A 77 -1.72 19.58 20.30
CA LEU A 77 -0.66 18.69 19.84
C LEU A 77 0.53 19.46 19.26
N ALA A 78 0.27 20.54 18.52
CA ALA A 78 1.32 21.40 17.98
C ALA A 78 2.11 22.07 19.11
N GLN A 79 1.43 22.66 20.10
CA GLN A 79 2.10 23.25 21.27
C GLN A 79 2.92 22.21 22.05
N ALA A 80 2.36 21.02 22.29
CA ALA A 80 3.05 19.92 22.98
C ALA A 80 4.32 19.44 22.25
N LYS A 81 4.40 19.66 20.93
CA LYS A 81 5.58 19.35 20.10
C LYS A 81 6.42 20.58 19.74
N HIS A 82 6.11 21.75 20.30
CA HIS A 82 6.75 23.03 19.97
C HIS A 82 6.70 23.37 18.46
N LEU A 83 5.56 23.09 17.82
CA LEU A 83 5.27 23.34 16.41
C LEU A 83 4.22 24.45 16.27
N ALA A 84 4.22 25.12 15.11
CA ALA A 84 3.14 26.04 14.75
C ALA A 84 1.91 25.24 14.27
N PRO A 85 0.71 25.43 14.85
CA PRO A 85 -0.47 24.62 14.49
C PRO A 85 -0.88 24.73 13.03
N SER A 86 -0.69 25.90 12.42
CA SER A 86 -1.07 26.17 11.03
C SER A 86 -0.14 25.55 9.99
N THR A 87 1.11 25.23 10.35
CA THR A 87 2.13 24.76 9.39
C THR A 87 2.75 23.41 9.77
N GLY A 88 2.63 22.99 11.04
CA GLY A 88 3.32 21.81 11.58
C GLY A 88 4.84 21.96 11.63
N LEU A 89 5.40 23.15 11.38
CA LEU A 89 6.84 23.40 11.37
C LEU A 89 7.30 23.98 12.72
N PRO A 90 8.54 23.70 13.15
CA PRO A 90 9.11 24.37 14.31
C PRO A 90 9.31 25.86 14.01
N PRO A 91 9.12 26.75 14.99
CA PRO A 91 9.10 28.20 14.79
C PRO A 91 10.40 28.79 14.22
N ASN A 92 11.54 28.09 14.38
CA ASN A 92 12.85 28.52 13.86
C ASN A 92 13.22 27.97 12.48
N ARG A 93 12.38 27.11 11.86
CA ARG A 93 12.64 26.62 10.50
C ARG A 93 12.08 27.63 9.51
N LYS A 94 12.97 28.39 8.86
CA LYS A 94 12.57 29.25 7.74
C LYS A 94 11.97 28.37 6.63
N PRO A 95 10.87 28.78 5.98
CA PRO A 95 10.40 28.10 4.79
C PRO A 95 11.53 28.09 3.75
N SER A 96 11.80 26.94 3.14
CA SER A 96 12.78 26.85 2.06
C SER A 96 12.30 27.71 0.89
N THR A 97 13.11 28.70 0.53
CA THR A 97 12.94 29.57 -0.64
C THR A 97 13.13 28.79 -1.93
#